data_AF-A0A8S8YRV7-F1
#
_entry.id   AF-A0A8S8YRV7-F1
#
_cell.length_a   1.000
_cell.length_b   1.000
_cell.length_c   1.000
_cell.angle_alpha   90.00
_cell.angle_beta   90.00
_cell.angle_gamma   90.00
#
_symmetry.space_group_name_H-M   'P 1'
#
loop_
_entity.id
_entity.type
_entity.pdbx_description
1 polymer ?
#
loop_
_entity_poly.entity_id
_entity_poly.type
_entity_poly.pdbx_seq_one_letter_code
_entity_poly.pdbx_strand_id
1 'polypeptide(L)'
;MFEIKVWGPEGVNAISSALQAAEDCAKSEEEVTLTCHYDGAPNYRVDIKAPDYPSAESVWEAAQEAASKRIGSVEGSISIERL
;
A
#
# COMPACT_ATOMS: atom_id res chain seq x y z
N MET A 1 3.06 0.67 7.94
CA MET A 1 4.07 -0.22 7.33
C MET A 1 3.37 -1.35 6.60
N PHE A 2 3.74 -1.64 5.36
CA PHE A 2 3.29 -2.82 4.63
C PHE A 2 4.41 -3.84 4.56
N GLU A 3 4.15 -5.05 5.02
CA GLU A 3 5.00 -6.21 4.82
C GLU A 3 4.40 -7.06 3.71
N ILE A 4 5.04 -7.09 2.54
CA ILE A 4 4.51 -7.83 1.37
C ILE A 4 5.50 -8.91 0.97
N LYS A 5 5.00 -10.14 0.88
CA LYS A 5 5.75 -11.34 0.47
C LYS A 5 5.01 -11.98 -0.70
N VAL A 6 5.72 -12.24 -1.80
CA VAL A 6 5.15 -12.94 -2.97
C VAL A 6 6.13 -14.03 -3.38
N TRP A 7 5.63 -15.25 -3.53
CA TRP A 7 6.46 -16.44 -3.81
C TRP A 7 6.51 -16.80 -5.31
N GLY A 8 5.68 -16.13 -6.12
CA GLY A 8 5.64 -16.32 -7.58
C GLY A 8 6.80 -15.65 -8.33
N PRO A 9 7.05 -16.08 -9.58
CA PRO A 9 8.12 -15.53 -10.43
C PRO A 9 7.92 -14.04 -10.77
N GLU A 10 6.69 -13.53 -10.69
CA GLU A 10 6.34 -12.12 -10.90
C GLU A 10 6.21 -11.32 -9.59
N GLY A 11 6.87 -11.75 -8.52
CA GLY A 11 6.70 -11.18 -7.19
C GLY A 11 6.91 -9.66 -7.13
N VAL A 12 7.97 -9.15 -7.76
CA VAL A 12 8.25 -7.70 -7.78
C VAL A 12 7.16 -6.92 -8.52
N ASN A 13 6.65 -7.44 -9.64
CA ASN A 13 5.58 -6.81 -10.40
C ASN A 13 4.27 -6.77 -9.59
N ALA A 14 3.96 -7.85 -8.88
CA ALA A 14 2.79 -7.93 -8.02
C ALA A 14 2.88 -6.94 -6.85
N ILE A 15 4.04 -6.84 -6.20
CA ILE A 15 4.30 -5.88 -5.12
C ILE A 15 4.18 -4.46 -5.64
N SER A 16 4.84 -4.12 -6.75
CA SER A 16 4.78 -2.79 -7.36
C SER A 16 3.34 -2.42 -7.73
N SER A 17 2.56 -3.37 -8.28
CA SER A 17 1.14 -3.15 -8.60
C SER A 17 0.28 -2.92 -7.35
N ALA A 18 0.59 -3.61 -6.24
CA ALA A 18 -0.12 -3.42 -4.97
C ALA A 18 0.18 -2.04 -4.35
N LEU A 19 1.45 -1.61 -4.36
CA LEU A 19 1.84 -0.29 -3.89
C LEU A 19 1.24 0.81 -4.77
N GLN A 20 1.28 0.64 -6.10
CA GLN A 20 0.69 1.62 -7.02
C GLN A 20 -0.82 1.77 -6.79
N ALA A 21 -1.53 0.66 -6.56
CA ALA A 21 -2.95 0.69 -6.24
C ALA A 21 -3.25 1.41 -4.92
N ALA A 22 -2.36 1.29 -3.92
CA ALA A 22 -2.47 2.05 -2.68
C ALA A 22 -2.22 3.55 -2.90
N GLU A 23 -1.23 3.93 -3.70
CA GLU A 23 -0.97 5.34 -4.06
C GLU A 23 -2.12 5.96 -4.86
N ASP A 24 -2.74 5.19 -5.74
CA ASP A 24 -3.90 5.64 -6.53
C ASP A 24 -5.12 5.94 -5.64
N CYS A 25 -5.25 5.33 -4.45
CA CYS A 25 -6.30 5.67 -3.48
C CYS A 25 -6.15 7.09 -2.92
N ALA A 26 -4.94 7.64 -2.86
CA ALA A 26 -4.74 9.03 -2.43
C ALA A 26 -4.94 10.01 -3.59
N LYS A 27 -4.65 9.61 -4.84
CA LYS A 27 -4.83 10.48 -6.01
C LYS A 27 -6.27 10.90 -6.27
N SER A 28 -7.26 10.20 -5.72
CA SER A 28 -8.67 10.62 -5.79
C SER A 28 -8.96 11.85 -4.94
N GLU A 29 -8.10 12.19 -3.99
CA GLU A 29 -8.25 13.33 -3.07
C GLU A 29 -7.13 14.35 -3.35
N GLU A 30 -7.46 15.55 -3.86
CA GLU A 30 -6.45 16.55 -4.27
C GLU A 30 -5.53 17.01 -3.12
N GLU A 31 -6.00 16.93 -1.88
CA GLU A 31 -5.26 17.36 -0.69
C GLU A 31 -4.58 16.21 0.06
N VAL A 32 -4.75 14.96 -0.38
CA VAL A 32 -4.15 13.79 0.27
C VAL A 32 -3.08 13.19 -0.64
N THR A 33 -1.90 12.94 -0.07
CA THR A 33 -0.80 12.28 -0.77
C THR A 33 -0.38 11.04 0.01
N LEU A 34 -0.33 9.90 -0.66
CA LEU A 34 0.23 8.66 -0.14
C LEU A 34 1.47 8.33 -0.95
N THR A 35 2.59 8.14 -0.27
CA THR A 35 3.87 7.78 -0.88
C THR A 35 4.36 6.46 -0.28
N CYS A 36 4.68 5.51 -1.15
CA CYS A 36 5.28 4.25 -0.75
C CYS A 36 6.80 4.28 -0.93
N HIS A 37 7.54 3.98 0.13
CA HIS A 37 8.99 3.89 0.12
C HIS A 37 9.43 2.45 0.33
N TYR A 38 10.40 2.00 -0.48
CA TYR A 38 11.05 0.71 -0.28
C TYR A 38 12.07 0.81 0.85
N ASP A 39 11.83 0.07 1.94
CA ASP A 39 12.70 0.06 3.13
C ASP A 39 13.51 -1.26 3.26
N GLY A 40 13.48 -2.09 2.21
CA GLY A 40 14.14 -3.39 2.17
C GLY A 40 13.14 -4.54 2.33
N ALA A 41 13.10 -5.46 1.36
CA ALA A 41 12.14 -6.55 1.36
C ALA A 41 12.22 -7.37 2.66
N PRO A 42 11.07 -7.77 3.26
CA PRO A 42 9.69 -7.61 2.76
C PRO A 42 8.99 -6.29 3.15
N ASN A 43 9.72 -5.31 3.65
CA ASN A 43 9.22 -4.12 4.31
C ASN A 43 9.09 -2.91 3.36
N TYR A 44 7.90 -2.30 3.35
CA TYR A 44 7.57 -1.09 2.58
C TYR A 44 6.94 -0.05 3.51
N ARG A 45 7.56 1.13 3.58
CA ARG A 45 7.03 2.24 4.38
C ARG A 45 5.97 2.97 3.58
N VAL A 46 4.88 3.33 4.24
CA VAL A 46 3.78 4.09 3.65
C VAL A 46 3.63 5.35 4.46
N ASP A 47 3.80 6.49 3.80
CA ASP A 47 3.69 7.81 4.39
C ASP A 47 2.45 8.50 3.81
N ILE A 48 1.55 8.96 4.68
CA ILE A 48 0.31 9.65 4.28
C ILE A 48 0.38 11.09 4.77
N LYS A 49 0.10 12.02 3.87
CA LYS A 49 -0.02 13.43 4.15
C LYS A 49 -1.44 13.89 3.79
N ALA A 50 -2.17 14.39 4.76
CA ALA A 50 -3.53 14.91 4.60
C ALA A 50 -3.71 16.18 5.44
N PRO A 51 -4.68 17.06 5.11
CA PRO A 51 -4.99 18.25 5.91
C PRO A 51 -5.61 17.91 7.27
N ASP A 52 -6.31 16.78 7.35
CA ASP A 52 -6.99 16.31 8.55
C ASP A 52 -6.86 14.79 8.74
N TYR A 53 -7.01 14.37 9.99
CA TYR A 53 -6.88 12.96 10.39
C TYR A 53 -7.95 12.05 9.76
N PRO A 54 -9.25 12.43 9.70
CA PRO A 54 -10.27 11.61 9.05
C PRO A 54 -9.94 11.29 7.58
N SER A 55 -9.45 12.26 6.82
CA SER A 55 -9.03 12.06 5.43
C SER A 55 -7.83 11.11 5.33
N ALA A 56 -6.84 11.26 6.22
CA ALA A 56 -5.70 10.34 6.29
C ALA A 56 -6.13 8.90 6.59
N GLU A 57 -7.02 8.71 7.55
CA GLU A 57 -7.51 7.39 7.96
C GLU A 57 -8.34 6.74 6.84
N SER A 58 -9.21 7.51 6.16
CA SER A 58 -10.00 6.99 5.03
C SER A 58 -9.11 6.50 3.88
N VAL A 59 -8.08 7.26 3.53
CA VAL A 59 -7.11 6.86 2.50
C VAL A 59 -6.27 5.68 2.97
N TRP A 60 -5.88 5.62 4.25
CA TRP A 60 -5.15 4.49 4.81
C TRP A 60 -5.97 3.19 4.75
N GLU A 61 -7.25 3.21 5.09
CA GLU A 61 -8.15 2.05 4.96
C GLU A 61 -8.29 1.61 3.50
N ALA A 62 -8.54 2.57 2.59
CA ALA A 62 -8.65 2.28 1.16
C ALA A 62 -7.36 1.67 0.59
N ALA A 63 -6.19 2.20 0.98
CA ALA A 63 -4.88 1.71 0.55
C ALA A 63 -4.63 0.27 1.01
N GLN A 64 -5.02 -0.07 2.24
CA GLN A 64 -4.92 -1.42 2.79
C GLN A 64 -5.79 -2.42 2.01
N GLU A 65 -7.04 -2.06 1.72
CA GLU A 65 -7.94 -2.88 0.92
C GLU A 65 -7.42 -3.07 -0.51
N ALA A 66 -6.96 -1.99 -1.15
CA ALA A 66 -6.44 -2.02 -2.51
C ALA A 66 -5.19 -2.92 -2.62
N ALA A 67 -4.22 -2.75 -1.71
CA ALA A 67 -3.02 -3.57 -1.67
C ALA A 67 -3.36 -5.05 -1.37
N SER A 68 -4.25 -5.31 -0.41
CA SER A 68 -4.68 -6.67 -0.06
C SER A 68 -5.40 -7.36 -1.20
N LYS A 69 -6.25 -6.66 -1.94
CA LYS A 69 -6.94 -7.20 -3.11
C LYS A 69 -5.96 -7.56 -4.24
N ARG A 70 -4.93 -6.74 -4.46
CA ARG A 70 -3.88 -7.00 -5.46
C ARG A 70 -3.05 -8.22 -5.08
N ILE A 71 -2.60 -8.30 -3.82
CA ILE A 71 -1.80 -9.43 -3.34
C ILE A 71 -2.62 -10.72 -3.24
N GLY A 72 -3.90 -10.65 -2.88
CA GLY A 72 -4.79 -11.81 -2.88
C GLY A 72 -5.07 -12.39 -4.28
N SER A 73 -4.72 -11.67 -5.34
CA SER A 73 -4.82 -12.17 -6.73
C SER A 73 -3.59 -12.98 -7.16
N VAL A 74 -2.55 -13.05 -6.34
CA VAL A 74 -1.30 -13.78 -6.59
C VAL A 74 -0.97 -14.71 -5.42
N GLU A 75 0.00 -15.61 -5.59
CA GLU A 75 0.55 -16.39 -4.47
C GLU A 75 1.46 -15.50 -3.61
N GLY A 76 0.84 -14.75 -2.71
CA GLY A 76 1.50 -13.84 -1.77
C GLY A 76 0.73 -13.63 -0.47
N SER A 77 1.36 -12.93 0.47
CA SER A 77 0.77 -12.47 1.71
C SER A 77 1.13 -11.00 1.95
N ILE A 78 0.18 -10.26 2.49
CA ILE A 78 0.38 -8.88 2.97
C ILE A 78 0.05 -8.83 4.46
N SER A 79 0.93 -8.22 5.24
CA SER A 79 0.69 -7.86 6.64
C SER A 79 0.80 -6.35 6.75
N ILE A 80 -0.16 -5.72 7.42
CA ILE A 80 -0.16 -4.27 7.60
C ILE A 80 0.03 -3.99 9.08
N GLU A 81 1.05 -3.20 9.40
CA GLU A 81 1.29 -2.72 10.77
C GLU A 81 1.16 -1.21 10.84
N ARG A 82 0.47 -0.72 11.87
CA ARG A 82 0.42 0.70 12.24
C ARG A 82 1.57 0.92 13.25
N LEU A 83 2.55 1.73 12.88
CA LEU A 83 3.71 2.12 13.71
C LEU A 83 3.66 3.62 13.98
#